data_AF-A0A662KQZ7-F1
#
_entry.id   AF-A0A662KQZ7-F1
#
_cell.length_a   1.000
_cell.length_b   1.000
_cell.length_c   1.000
_cell.angle_alpha   90.00
_cell.angle_beta   90.00
_cell.angle_gamma   90.00
#
_symmetry.space_group_name_H-M   'P 1'
#
loop_
_entity.id
_entity.type
_entity.pdbx_description
1 polymer ?
#
loop_
_entity_poly.entity_id
_entity_poly.type
_entity_poly.pdbx_seq_one_letter_code
_entity_poly.pdbx_strand_id
1 'polypeptide(L)'
;MIIERFAQHGINVYIDDGWKDGPVNGGGELLPYQSNLDDVLGKQLLAFYEHNFADERKGIFRYVVVGVRKDGGGFITPVKYNRFDAIYVSNDFNSMITRVAFTPRELRVQLAKAILHELGHSLGLMPGIFPGIDLMSRKFGDRYPSMSDDEYNAYLEKYYSVMNYQYIYNKPWWYSEDRKYLFDYSDGSNGLPYDWNDWEHIYLPTFQIDVPAYEDPSIETFEDFNPVKDYPELVAKGWKYDENLTRRYAEEFEKFVLVKNTEADIKVLIKEKAEKDEYNLRIYAKPKVEPVFAVYSLVAEGKLMNGNIQFYSPDKNIP
;
A
#
# COMPACT_ATOMS: atom_id res chain seq x y z
N MET A 1 -13.92 -11.55 10.49
CA MET A 1 -12.51 -11.82 10.12
C MET A 1 -12.17 -11.01 8.86
N ILE A 2 -10.89 -10.73 8.58
CA ILE A 2 -10.48 -9.98 7.37
C ILE A 2 -11.02 -10.65 6.10
N ILE A 3 -10.88 -11.98 6.01
CA ILE A 3 -11.39 -12.80 4.90
C ILE A 3 -12.90 -12.57 4.68
N GLU A 4 -13.69 -12.59 5.75
CA GLU A 4 -15.15 -12.43 5.66
C GLU A 4 -15.53 -11.03 5.16
N ARG A 5 -14.81 -9.98 5.59
CA ARG A 5 -15.05 -8.61 5.13
C ARG A 5 -14.77 -8.47 3.66
N PHE A 6 -13.59 -8.85 3.21
CA PHE A 6 -13.23 -8.80 1.79
C PHE A 6 -14.18 -9.64 0.91
N ALA A 7 -14.61 -10.81 1.40
CA ALA A 7 -15.55 -11.66 0.69
C ALA A 7 -16.93 -11.00 0.48
N GLN A 8 -17.38 -10.14 1.41
CA GLN A 8 -18.63 -9.36 1.24
C GLN A 8 -18.53 -8.39 0.06
N HIS A 9 -17.32 -7.99 -0.33
CA HIS A 9 -17.04 -7.11 -1.48
C HIS A 9 -16.54 -7.90 -2.71
N GLY A 10 -16.72 -9.24 -2.72
CA GLY A 10 -16.32 -10.08 -3.86
C GLY A 10 -14.81 -10.25 -4.01
N ILE A 11 -14.02 -9.99 -2.95
CA ILE A 11 -12.57 -10.09 -2.96
C ILE A 11 -12.13 -11.35 -2.21
N ASN A 12 -11.36 -12.19 -2.89
CA ASN A 12 -10.79 -13.38 -2.29
C ASN A 12 -9.49 -13.03 -1.57
N VAL A 13 -9.39 -13.42 -0.29
CA VAL A 13 -8.19 -13.23 0.53
C VAL A 13 -7.55 -14.58 0.78
N TYR A 14 -6.27 -14.68 0.45
CA TYR A 14 -5.43 -15.84 0.71
C TYR A 14 -4.36 -15.42 1.72
N ILE A 15 -4.33 -16.09 2.87
CA ILE A 15 -3.32 -15.88 3.90
C ILE A 15 -2.39 -17.08 3.86
N ASP A 16 -1.10 -16.81 3.73
CA ASP A 16 -0.07 -17.83 3.84
C ASP A 16 0.75 -17.54 5.10
N ASP A 17 0.72 -18.48 6.03
CA ASP A 17 1.47 -18.49 7.27
C ASP A 17 2.68 -19.44 7.21
N GLY A 18 3.15 -19.79 6.01
CA GLY A 18 4.24 -20.72 5.78
C GLY A 18 3.81 -22.17 5.98
N TRP A 19 3.85 -22.96 4.91
CA TRP A 19 3.67 -24.41 5.02
C TRP A 19 4.98 -25.12 5.33
N LYS A 20 4.90 -26.18 6.14
CA LYS A 20 6.06 -27.02 6.49
C LYS A 20 6.76 -27.61 5.26
N ASP A 21 6.00 -27.91 4.22
CA ASP A 21 6.49 -28.45 2.95
C ASP A 21 6.53 -27.37 1.84
N GLY A 22 6.35 -26.10 2.21
CA GLY A 22 6.42 -24.95 1.31
C GLY A 22 7.86 -24.52 1.02
N PRO A 23 8.04 -23.48 0.19
CA PRO A 23 9.35 -22.86 0.00
C PRO A 23 9.96 -22.45 1.34
N VAL A 24 11.28 -22.62 1.49
CA VAL A 24 12.03 -21.96 2.57
C VAL A 24 11.73 -20.47 2.45
N ASN A 25 11.33 -19.80 3.54
CA ASN A 25 10.90 -18.39 3.57
C ASN A 25 9.46 -18.11 3.06
N GLY A 26 8.55 -19.06 3.26
CA GLY A 26 7.13 -18.93 2.87
C GLY A 26 6.23 -18.13 3.84
N GLY A 27 6.74 -17.71 5.00
CA GLY A 27 5.95 -17.12 6.09
C GLY A 27 5.99 -17.96 7.37
N GLY A 28 5.39 -17.47 8.46
CA GLY A 28 5.23 -18.22 9.73
C GLY A 28 6.46 -18.43 10.59
N GLU A 29 7.62 -18.00 10.12
CA GLU A 29 8.86 -18.13 10.87
C GLU A 29 8.97 -17.11 12.00
N LEU A 30 9.74 -17.49 13.03
CA LEU A 30 10.12 -16.57 14.09
C LEU A 30 11.35 -15.77 13.64
N LEU A 31 11.18 -14.46 13.53
CA LEU A 31 12.25 -13.54 13.14
C LEU A 31 13.10 -13.12 14.36
N PRO A 32 14.38 -12.76 14.15
CA PRO A 32 15.22 -12.19 15.20
C PRO A 32 14.60 -10.94 15.83
N TYR A 33 14.68 -10.84 17.16
CA TYR A 33 14.24 -9.64 17.88
C TYR A 33 15.05 -8.41 17.45
N GLN A 34 14.36 -7.31 17.16
CA GLN A 34 14.94 -6.02 16.83
C GLN A 34 14.32 -4.95 17.76
N SER A 35 15.17 -4.24 18.51
CA SER A 35 14.70 -3.21 19.44
C SER A 35 14.38 -1.88 18.77
N ASN A 36 14.94 -1.64 17.58
CA ASN A 36 14.85 -0.39 16.85
C ASN A 36 14.28 -0.66 15.44
N LEU A 37 12.96 -0.78 15.36
CA LEU A 37 12.21 -0.80 14.11
C LEU A 37 11.67 0.61 13.90
N ASP A 38 12.13 1.24 12.82
CA ASP A 38 11.83 2.62 12.45
C ASP A 38 11.31 2.64 11.01
N ASP A 39 10.33 3.50 10.74
CA ASP A 39 9.74 3.71 9.42
C ASP A 39 10.65 4.57 8.53
N VAL A 40 11.40 5.53 9.11
CA VAL A 40 12.27 6.47 8.37
C VAL A 40 13.51 5.80 7.77
N LEU A 41 14.08 4.81 8.48
CA LEU A 41 15.33 4.19 8.05
C LEU A 41 15.13 2.87 7.30
N GLY A 42 13.92 2.30 7.25
CA GLY A 42 13.45 1.17 6.40
C GLY A 42 14.25 -0.15 6.40
N LYS A 43 15.49 -0.13 6.91
CA LYS A 43 16.52 -1.15 6.72
C LYS A 43 16.18 -2.46 7.42
N GLN A 44 15.39 -2.42 8.48
CA GLN A 44 15.02 -3.61 9.25
C GLN A 44 13.87 -4.36 8.59
N LEU A 45 12.81 -3.67 8.14
CA LEU A 45 11.76 -4.32 7.36
C LEU A 45 12.31 -4.78 5.99
N LEU A 46 13.24 -4.02 5.40
CA LEU A 46 14.01 -4.43 4.24
C LEU A 46 14.81 -5.70 4.46
N ALA A 47 15.53 -5.82 5.57
CA ALA A 47 16.30 -7.03 5.87
C ALA A 47 15.39 -8.28 5.94
N PHE A 48 14.24 -8.18 6.62
CA PHE A 48 13.27 -9.27 6.63
C PHE A 48 12.70 -9.53 5.23
N TYR A 49 12.38 -8.47 4.49
CA TYR A 49 11.86 -8.61 3.14
C TYR A 49 12.85 -9.31 2.19
N GLU A 50 14.13 -8.99 2.27
CA GLU A 50 15.18 -9.58 1.44
C GLU A 50 15.52 -11.02 1.82
N HIS A 51 15.50 -11.36 3.12
CA HIS A 51 16.06 -12.61 3.62
C HIS A 51 15.03 -13.63 4.10
N ASN A 52 13.80 -13.21 4.39
CA ASN A 52 12.76 -14.00 5.03
C ASN A 52 11.49 -14.17 4.19
N PHE A 53 11.40 -13.49 3.04
CA PHE A 53 10.35 -13.74 2.06
C PHE A 53 10.95 -14.21 0.74
N ALA A 54 10.40 -15.31 0.23
CA ALA A 54 10.84 -15.93 -1.01
C ALA A 54 10.70 -14.98 -2.22
N ASP A 55 11.76 -14.86 -3.03
CA ASP A 55 11.84 -13.90 -4.13
C ASP A 55 10.76 -14.10 -5.18
N GLU A 56 10.41 -15.35 -5.48
CA GLU A 56 9.37 -15.73 -6.44
C GLU A 56 7.96 -15.29 -6.04
N ARG A 57 7.77 -14.87 -4.78
CA ARG A 57 6.48 -14.44 -4.24
C ARG A 57 6.32 -12.92 -4.20
N LYS A 58 7.42 -12.17 -4.39
CA LYS A 58 7.45 -10.70 -4.33
C LYS A 58 6.65 -10.10 -5.49
N GLY A 59 5.76 -9.16 -5.20
CA GLY A 59 4.77 -8.65 -6.15
C GLY A 59 3.56 -9.57 -6.37
N ILE A 60 3.42 -10.66 -5.62
CA ILE A 60 2.22 -11.52 -5.58
C ILE A 60 1.52 -11.39 -4.22
N PHE A 61 2.29 -11.39 -3.13
CA PHE A 61 1.78 -11.26 -1.77
C PHE A 61 2.10 -9.90 -1.17
N ARG A 62 1.31 -9.53 -0.16
CA ARG A 62 1.68 -8.54 0.84
C ARG A 62 2.27 -9.26 2.04
N TYR A 63 3.31 -8.67 2.61
CA TYR A 63 4.11 -9.27 3.65
C TYR A 63 3.85 -8.61 4.97
N VAL A 64 3.58 -9.40 6.00
CA VAL A 64 3.26 -8.87 7.34
C VAL A 64 4.30 -9.36 8.33
N VAL A 65 4.96 -8.42 9.00
CA VAL A 65 5.83 -8.68 10.15
C VAL A 65 5.12 -8.22 11.41
N VAL A 66 4.93 -9.16 12.36
CA VAL A 66 4.38 -8.86 13.68
C VAL A 66 5.52 -8.81 14.69
N GLY A 67 5.74 -7.67 15.32
CA GLY A 67 6.93 -7.42 16.14
C GLY A 67 6.70 -6.61 17.41
N VAL A 68 7.77 -6.00 17.91
CA VAL A 68 7.78 -5.15 19.10
C VAL A 68 8.26 -3.75 18.69
N ARG A 69 7.44 -2.72 18.90
CA ARG A 69 7.81 -1.30 18.70
C ARG A 69 7.43 -0.49 19.93
N LYS A 70 8.29 0.46 20.31
CA LYS A 70 8.17 1.22 21.58
C LYS A 70 6.87 2.02 21.71
N ASP A 71 6.33 2.51 20.61
CA ASP A 71 5.05 3.25 20.55
C ASP A 71 3.82 2.35 20.38
N GLY A 72 4.01 1.04 20.15
CA GLY A 72 2.92 0.09 19.90
C GLY A 72 2.24 0.25 18.54
N GLY A 73 2.82 1.03 17.62
CA GLY A 73 2.26 1.37 16.31
C GLY A 73 2.37 0.26 15.25
N GLY A 74 1.78 0.56 14.09
CA GLY A 74 1.98 -0.14 12.82
C GLY A 74 2.43 0.87 11.78
N PHE A 75 2.95 0.38 10.66
CA PHE A 75 3.21 1.20 9.49
C PHE A 75 3.29 0.32 8.25
N ILE A 76 3.14 0.98 7.12
CA ILE A 76 3.47 0.44 5.81
C ILE A 76 4.61 1.25 5.21
N THR A 77 5.56 0.59 4.56
CA THR A 77 6.70 1.29 3.96
C THR A 77 7.05 0.67 2.61
N PRO A 78 7.48 1.47 1.63
CA PRO A 78 8.05 0.95 0.41
C PRO A 78 9.44 0.36 0.69
N VAL A 79 9.54 -0.96 0.62
CA VAL A 79 10.79 -1.64 0.96
C VAL A 79 11.73 -1.73 -0.23
N LYS A 80 11.20 -2.12 -1.40
CA LYS A 80 11.95 -2.20 -2.65
C LYS A 80 11.10 -1.61 -3.77
N TYR A 81 11.62 -0.53 -4.38
CA TYR A 81 10.81 0.40 -5.19
C TYR A 81 9.70 1.03 -4.35
N ASN A 82 8.94 1.98 -4.88
CA ASN A 82 7.88 2.64 -4.10
C ASN A 82 6.61 1.78 -3.99
N ARG A 83 6.75 0.49 -3.70
CA ARG A 83 5.65 -0.48 -3.60
C ARG A 83 5.29 -0.69 -2.15
N PHE A 84 4.06 -0.41 -1.79
CA PHE A 84 3.53 -0.66 -0.46
C PHE A 84 3.08 -2.13 -0.31
N ASP A 85 4.04 -3.04 -0.30
CA ASP A 85 3.80 -4.48 -0.18
C ASP A 85 4.26 -5.08 1.14
N ALA A 86 4.87 -4.30 2.04
CA ALA A 86 5.31 -4.75 3.36
C ALA A 86 4.69 -3.93 4.50
N ILE A 87 4.07 -4.65 5.43
CA ILE A 87 3.35 -4.15 6.59
C ILE A 87 4.09 -4.58 7.85
N TYR A 88 4.26 -3.66 8.77
CA TYR A 88 4.72 -3.94 10.11
C TYR A 88 3.63 -3.59 11.13
N VAL A 89 3.38 -4.46 12.10
CA VAL A 89 2.45 -4.19 13.20
C VAL A 89 3.03 -4.66 14.53
N SER A 90 3.08 -3.77 15.53
CA SER A 90 3.48 -4.16 16.89
C SER A 90 2.42 -5.05 17.55
N ASN A 91 2.85 -6.02 18.34
CA ASN A 91 2.00 -6.85 19.20
C ASN A 91 2.68 -7.15 20.55
N ASP A 92 3.18 -6.09 21.20
CA ASP A 92 3.87 -6.11 22.49
C ASP A 92 3.02 -5.50 23.62
N PHE A 93 3.56 -5.46 24.84
CA PHE A 93 2.86 -4.89 26.00
C PHE A 93 2.46 -3.42 25.79
N ASN A 94 3.29 -2.63 25.11
CA ASN A 94 2.97 -1.23 24.79
C ASN A 94 1.76 -1.17 23.84
N SER A 95 1.72 -2.01 22.80
CA SER A 95 0.54 -2.13 21.93
C SER A 95 -0.72 -2.57 22.69
N MET A 96 -0.60 -3.39 23.75
CA MET A 96 -1.75 -3.75 24.59
C MET A 96 -2.34 -2.53 25.30
N ILE A 97 -1.47 -1.65 25.81
CA ILE A 97 -1.88 -0.40 26.47
C ILE A 97 -2.48 0.55 25.45
N THR A 98 -1.78 0.82 24.35
CA THR A 98 -2.23 1.75 23.29
C THR A 98 -3.57 1.31 22.70
N ARG A 99 -3.79 0.00 22.52
CA ARG A 99 -5.01 -0.55 21.92
C ARG A 99 -6.08 -0.96 22.93
N VAL A 100 -5.86 -0.72 24.23
CA VAL A 100 -6.76 -1.08 25.34
C VAL A 100 -7.20 -2.55 25.23
N ALA A 101 -6.22 -3.44 25.05
CA ALA A 101 -6.43 -4.85 24.71
C ALA A 101 -5.92 -5.76 25.83
N PHE A 102 -6.75 -6.01 26.85
CA PHE A 102 -6.30 -6.69 28.08
C PHE A 102 -6.74 -8.16 28.18
N THR A 103 -7.52 -8.65 27.22
CA THR A 103 -7.89 -10.06 27.13
C THR A 103 -7.32 -10.71 25.87
N PRO A 104 -7.09 -12.04 25.85
CA PRO A 104 -6.60 -12.74 24.67
C PRO A 104 -7.47 -12.53 23.42
N ARG A 105 -8.79 -12.32 23.62
CA ARG A 105 -9.71 -12.00 22.52
C ARG A 105 -9.46 -10.60 21.98
N GLU A 106 -9.35 -9.61 22.85
CA GLU A 106 -9.14 -8.22 22.45
C GLU A 106 -7.79 -8.03 21.77
N LEU A 107 -6.75 -8.73 22.24
CA LEU A 107 -5.45 -8.76 21.57
C LEU A 107 -5.57 -9.18 20.10
N ARG A 108 -6.26 -10.29 19.84
CA ARG A 108 -6.47 -10.78 18.46
C ARG A 108 -7.29 -9.81 17.62
N VAL A 109 -8.35 -9.23 18.19
CA VAL A 109 -9.21 -8.28 17.48
C VAL A 109 -8.44 -7.01 17.12
N GLN A 110 -7.74 -6.42 18.07
CA GLN A 110 -7.02 -5.17 17.86
C GLN A 110 -5.80 -5.35 16.95
N LEU A 111 -5.10 -6.49 17.03
CA LEU A 111 -4.06 -6.85 16.06
C LEU A 111 -4.64 -6.96 14.65
N ALA A 112 -5.77 -7.65 14.49
CA ALA A 112 -6.42 -7.77 13.19
C ALA A 112 -6.91 -6.42 12.64
N LYS A 113 -7.34 -5.48 13.51
CA LYS A 113 -7.71 -4.12 13.11
C LYS A 113 -6.49 -3.30 12.67
N ALA A 114 -5.39 -3.40 13.40
CA ALA A 114 -4.14 -2.76 12.99
C ALA A 114 -3.67 -3.29 11.63
N ILE A 115 -3.68 -4.62 11.42
CA ILE A 115 -3.36 -5.21 10.10
C ILE A 115 -4.34 -4.71 9.03
N LEU A 116 -5.64 -4.65 9.32
CA LEU A 116 -6.65 -4.17 8.36
C LEU A 116 -6.45 -2.69 7.99
N HIS A 117 -6.06 -1.85 8.95
CA HIS A 117 -5.72 -0.45 8.71
C HIS A 117 -4.52 -0.30 7.77
N GLU A 118 -3.39 -0.95 8.09
CA GLU A 118 -2.20 -0.91 7.22
C GLU A 118 -2.46 -1.54 5.85
N LEU A 119 -3.30 -2.58 5.79
CA LEU A 119 -3.76 -3.17 4.53
C LEU A 119 -4.52 -2.15 3.69
N GLY A 120 -5.29 -1.24 4.30
CA GLY A 120 -5.99 -0.16 3.59
C GLY A 120 -5.02 0.80 2.90
N HIS A 121 -3.94 1.20 3.58
CA HIS A 121 -2.87 1.96 2.94
C HIS A 121 -2.20 1.20 1.79
N SER A 122 -1.95 -0.11 1.97
CA SER A 122 -1.43 -0.97 0.90
C SER A 122 -2.39 -1.16 -0.29
N LEU A 123 -3.63 -0.70 -0.15
CA LEU A 123 -4.69 -0.71 -1.14
C LEU A 123 -4.95 0.70 -1.72
N GLY A 124 -4.17 1.70 -1.33
CA GLY A 124 -4.23 3.05 -1.88
C GLY A 124 -5.11 4.03 -1.09
N LEU A 125 -5.63 3.63 0.07
CA LEU A 125 -6.32 4.53 0.99
C LEU A 125 -5.27 5.30 1.80
N MET A 126 -4.98 6.53 1.40
CA MET A 126 -3.87 7.32 1.96
C MET A 126 -4.36 8.63 2.59
N PRO A 127 -3.70 9.10 3.67
CA PRO A 127 -3.94 10.43 4.19
C PRO A 127 -3.61 11.49 3.12
N GLY A 128 -4.35 12.60 3.13
CA GLY A 128 -4.20 13.68 2.15
C GLY A 128 -5.03 13.55 0.87
N ILE A 129 -5.44 12.34 0.44
CA ILE A 129 -6.52 12.20 -0.57
C ILE A 129 -7.88 12.24 0.12
N PHE A 130 -8.05 11.35 1.10
CA PHE A 130 -9.32 11.16 1.79
C PHE A 130 -9.18 11.75 3.18
N PRO A 131 -9.71 12.97 3.42
CA PRO A 131 -9.65 13.54 4.75
C PRO A 131 -10.46 12.65 5.71
N GLY A 132 -9.85 12.25 6.82
CA GLY A 132 -10.41 11.27 7.76
C GLY A 132 -9.50 10.05 7.97
N ILE A 133 -8.73 9.66 6.95
CA ILE A 133 -7.66 8.65 7.10
C ILE A 133 -6.56 9.21 8.00
N ASP A 134 -6.10 8.39 8.95
CA ASP A 134 -5.08 8.70 9.95
C ASP A 134 -5.37 9.95 10.79
N LEU A 135 -6.64 10.36 10.79
CA LEU A 135 -7.09 11.50 11.58
C LEU A 135 -7.18 11.11 13.05
N MET A 136 -6.72 12.00 13.92
CA MET A 136 -6.77 11.84 15.37
C MET A 136 -7.27 13.12 16.01
N SER A 137 -7.64 13.13 17.29
CA SER A 137 -8.01 14.40 17.93
C SER A 137 -6.84 15.38 17.93
N ARG A 138 -7.10 16.67 17.60
CA ARG A 138 -6.12 17.76 17.67
C ARG A 138 -5.40 17.90 19.02
N LYS A 139 -5.97 17.33 20.09
CA LYS A 139 -5.32 17.24 21.42
C LYS A 139 -4.04 16.41 21.41
N PHE A 140 -3.94 15.43 20.50
CA PHE A 140 -2.79 14.53 20.37
C PHE A 140 -1.91 14.88 19.17
N GLY A 141 -2.46 15.53 18.14
CA GLY A 141 -1.72 16.04 17.00
C GLY A 141 -2.64 16.73 16.01
N ASP A 142 -2.21 17.88 15.47
CA ASP A 142 -2.99 18.60 14.45
C ASP A 142 -2.50 18.25 13.04
N ARG A 143 -3.29 17.44 12.34
CA ARG A 143 -2.96 16.93 11.01
C ARG A 143 -3.37 17.88 9.88
N TYR A 144 -4.33 18.77 10.11
CA TYR A 144 -4.84 19.73 9.13
C TYR A 144 -5.02 21.12 9.76
N PRO A 145 -3.94 21.87 10.03
CA PRO A 145 -4.05 23.14 10.74
C PRO A 145 -4.92 24.18 10.05
N SER A 146 -5.01 24.18 8.71
CA SER A 146 -5.85 25.11 7.95
C SER A 146 -7.35 24.80 8.02
N MET A 147 -7.72 23.56 8.36
CA MET A 147 -9.10 23.13 8.52
C MET A 147 -9.75 23.75 9.78
N SER A 148 -11.01 24.16 9.70
CA SER A 148 -11.73 24.67 10.88
C SER A 148 -12.00 23.55 11.91
N ASP A 149 -12.15 23.91 13.19
CA ASP A 149 -12.46 22.92 14.24
C ASP A 149 -13.75 22.15 13.94
N ASP A 150 -14.78 22.82 13.43
CA ASP A 150 -16.07 22.19 13.09
C ASP A 150 -15.91 21.14 11.97
N GLU A 151 -15.13 21.47 10.94
CA GLU A 151 -14.86 20.58 9.82
C GLU A 151 -13.96 19.41 10.23
N TYR A 152 -12.93 19.67 11.03
CA TYR A 152 -12.02 18.65 11.55
C TYR A 152 -12.77 17.65 12.43
N ASN A 153 -13.62 18.15 13.33
CA ASN A 153 -14.44 17.30 14.18
C ASN A 153 -15.48 16.53 13.35
N ALA A 154 -16.02 17.12 12.28
CA ALA A 154 -16.92 16.40 11.38
C ALA A 154 -16.24 15.19 10.72
N TYR A 155 -15.00 15.31 10.23
CA TYR A 155 -14.24 14.15 9.74
C TYR A 155 -13.88 13.16 10.86
N LEU A 156 -13.46 13.68 12.02
CA LEU A 156 -13.10 12.84 13.16
C LEU A 156 -14.27 11.95 13.62
N GLU A 157 -15.50 12.48 13.58
CA GLU A 157 -16.70 11.80 14.05
C GLU A 157 -17.47 11.07 12.95
N LYS A 158 -17.49 11.54 11.71
CA LYS A 158 -18.36 10.94 10.67
C LYS A 158 -17.63 9.95 9.76
N TYR A 159 -16.30 10.02 9.66
CA TYR A 159 -15.51 9.09 8.85
C TYR A 159 -15.39 7.74 9.57
N TYR A 160 -16.39 6.88 9.40
CA TYR A 160 -16.56 5.67 10.20
C TYR A 160 -15.83 4.48 9.56
N SER A 161 -14.51 4.49 9.68
CA SER A 161 -13.60 3.52 9.08
C SER A 161 -12.51 3.11 10.05
N VAL A 162 -12.00 1.87 9.94
CA VAL A 162 -10.74 1.49 10.61
C VAL A 162 -9.55 2.34 10.15
N MET A 163 -9.66 3.07 9.03
CA MET A 163 -8.65 4.02 8.56
C MET A 163 -8.53 5.29 9.44
N ASN A 164 -9.49 5.56 10.33
CA ASN A 164 -9.45 6.72 11.23
C ASN A 164 -9.01 6.29 12.65
N TYR A 165 -8.01 6.97 13.24
CA TYR A 165 -7.49 6.59 14.57
C TYR A 165 -8.54 6.69 15.68
N GLN A 166 -9.59 7.51 15.48
CA GLN A 166 -10.75 7.56 16.37
C GLN A 166 -11.50 6.22 16.45
N TYR A 167 -11.42 5.36 15.43
CA TYR A 167 -12.23 4.14 15.35
C TYR A 167 -11.42 2.85 15.33
N ILE A 168 -10.13 2.89 15.01
CA ILE A 168 -9.28 1.69 14.93
C ILE A 168 -9.09 0.99 16.29
N TYR A 169 -9.05 1.70 17.42
CA TYR A 169 -8.86 1.05 18.73
C TYR A 169 -10.04 1.22 19.68
N ASN A 170 -10.96 2.12 19.36
CA ASN A 170 -12.10 2.40 20.24
C ASN A 170 -13.16 1.29 20.14
N LYS A 171 -13.62 0.82 21.31
CA LYS A 171 -15.02 0.39 21.47
C LYS A 171 -15.80 1.70 21.62
N PRO A 172 -16.60 2.12 20.65
CA PRO A 172 -17.28 3.38 20.82
C PRO A 172 -18.40 3.19 21.85
N TRP A 173 -18.15 3.51 23.12
CA TRP A 173 -19.20 3.47 24.14
C TRP A 173 -20.27 4.54 23.88
N TRP A 174 -19.90 5.58 23.15
CA TRP A 174 -20.74 6.72 22.78
C TRP A 174 -21.11 6.77 21.28
N TYR A 175 -20.52 5.92 20.40
CA TYR A 175 -20.85 5.87 18.96
C TYR A 175 -21.33 4.50 18.45
N SER A 176 -21.31 3.44 19.26
CA SER A 176 -21.81 2.11 18.88
C SER A 176 -22.87 1.68 19.88
N GLU A 177 -24.13 1.74 19.46
CA GLU A 177 -25.29 1.31 20.25
C GLU A 177 -25.16 -0.15 20.73
N ASP A 178 -24.47 -0.96 19.94
CA ASP A 178 -24.25 -2.39 20.20
C ASP A 178 -22.92 -2.72 20.90
N ARG A 179 -22.13 -1.70 21.27
CA ARG A 179 -20.82 -1.80 21.94
C ARG A 179 -19.83 -2.71 21.21
N LYS A 180 -19.94 -2.82 19.90
CA LYS A 180 -19.05 -3.62 19.08
C LYS A 180 -17.83 -2.81 18.66
N TYR A 181 -16.74 -3.52 18.43
CA TYR A 181 -15.60 -2.94 17.73
C TYR A 181 -15.99 -2.72 16.27
N LEU A 182 -15.68 -1.54 15.73
CA LEU A 182 -15.61 -1.40 14.28
C LEU A 182 -14.57 -2.39 13.75
N PHE A 183 -14.89 -3.12 12.68
CA PHE A 183 -13.97 -4.02 11.99
C PHE A 183 -14.34 -3.99 10.51
N ASP A 184 -14.20 -2.82 9.90
CA ASP A 184 -14.59 -2.56 8.51
C ASP A 184 -13.98 -1.25 8.00
N TYR A 185 -13.85 -1.12 6.67
CA TYR A 185 -13.64 0.18 6.05
C TYR A 185 -14.98 0.91 5.92
N SER A 186 -14.96 2.20 5.63
CA SER A 186 -16.21 2.95 5.42
C SER A 186 -16.92 2.47 4.15
N ASP A 187 -18.25 2.37 4.22
CA ASP A 187 -19.15 2.16 3.10
C ASP A 187 -19.81 3.47 2.61
N GLY A 188 -19.41 4.61 3.18
CA GLY A 188 -19.93 5.94 2.85
C GLY A 188 -21.33 6.22 3.39
N SER A 189 -21.87 5.38 4.27
CA SER A 189 -23.24 5.51 4.79
C SER A 189 -23.49 6.78 5.60
N ASN A 190 -22.46 7.43 6.18
CA ASN A 190 -22.61 8.73 6.85
C ASN A 190 -22.57 9.91 5.86
N GLY A 191 -22.29 9.65 4.59
CA GLY A 191 -22.40 10.59 3.48
C GLY A 191 -21.23 11.57 3.33
N LEU A 192 -21.08 12.04 2.08
CA LEU A 192 -20.14 13.10 1.74
C LEU A 192 -20.53 14.44 2.42
N PRO A 193 -19.55 15.31 2.72
CA PRO A 193 -18.12 15.17 2.40
C PRO A 193 -17.31 14.39 3.44
N TYR A 194 -17.91 14.00 4.57
CA TYR A 194 -17.16 13.57 5.76
C TYR A 194 -17.00 12.06 5.91
N ASP A 195 -17.59 11.28 4.99
CA ASP A 195 -17.50 9.83 4.98
C ASP A 195 -17.42 9.35 3.53
N TRP A 196 -16.20 8.97 3.14
CA TRP A 196 -15.92 8.44 1.81
C TRP A 196 -16.12 6.93 1.82
N ASN A 197 -16.71 6.38 0.76
CA ASN A 197 -16.86 4.94 0.62
C ASN A 197 -15.51 4.28 0.29
N ASP A 198 -14.71 3.97 1.30
CA ASP A 198 -13.39 3.34 1.16
C ASP A 198 -13.43 2.09 0.27
N TRP A 199 -14.47 1.26 0.41
CA TRP A 199 -14.61 0.02 -0.36
C TRP A 199 -14.73 0.23 -1.88
N GLU A 200 -15.27 1.36 -2.31
CA GLU A 200 -15.30 1.75 -3.73
C GLU A 200 -13.97 2.35 -4.21
N HIS A 201 -13.10 2.74 -3.28
CA HIS A 201 -11.85 3.45 -3.54
C HIS A 201 -10.60 2.59 -3.36
N ILE A 202 -10.73 1.33 -2.93
CA ILE A 202 -9.58 0.42 -2.87
C ILE A 202 -9.06 0.08 -4.27
N TYR A 203 -7.74 0.09 -4.40
CA TYR A 203 -7.02 -0.35 -5.58
C TYR A 203 -6.21 -1.58 -5.24
N LEU A 204 -6.76 -2.77 -5.54
CA LEU A 204 -6.12 -4.06 -5.24
C LEU A 204 -4.68 -4.17 -5.75
N PRO A 205 -4.34 -3.69 -6.98
CA PRO A 205 -2.98 -3.81 -7.53
C PRO A 205 -1.95 -2.83 -6.96
N THR A 206 -2.29 -1.99 -5.97
CA THR A 206 -1.37 -0.98 -5.38
C THR A 206 0.01 -1.56 -5.02
N PHE A 207 0.07 -2.79 -4.49
CA PHE A 207 1.32 -3.48 -4.14
C PHE A 207 2.18 -3.95 -5.34
N GLN A 208 1.63 -3.90 -6.56
CA GLN A 208 2.30 -4.30 -7.81
C GLN A 208 2.76 -3.11 -8.64
N ILE A 209 2.34 -1.89 -8.26
CA ILE A 209 2.69 -0.65 -8.92
C ILE A 209 3.57 0.20 -8.00
N ASP A 210 4.42 1.02 -8.58
CA ASP A 210 5.08 2.07 -7.80
C ASP A 210 3.99 3.08 -7.41
N VAL A 211 4.07 3.68 -6.23
CA VAL A 211 3.19 4.77 -5.80
C VAL A 211 4.02 5.90 -5.20
N PRO A 212 3.48 7.11 -4.98
CA PRO A 212 4.20 8.09 -4.17
C PRO A 212 4.38 7.52 -2.76
N ALA A 213 5.60 7.56 -2.21
CA ALA A 213 5.82 7.11 -0.85
C ALA A 213 5.17 8.10 0.12
N TYR A 214 4.05 7.66 0.71
CA TYR A 214 3.41 8.24 1.88
C TYR A 214 4.09 7.66 3.13
N GLU A 215 5.17 8.29 3.59
CA GLU A 215 5.64 8.05 4.96
C GLU A 215 4.85 8.98 5.88
N ASP A 216 4.12 8.45 6.86
CA ASP A 216 3.41 9.28 7.86
C ASP A 216 4.46 10.21 8.49
N PRO A 217 4.42 11.53 8.21
CA PRO A 217 5.43 12.40 8.73
C PRO A 217 5.17 12.52 10.24
N SER A 218 6.10 11.99 11.03
CA SER A 218 6.07 12.11 12.49
C SER A 218 6.09 13.57 12.99
N ILE A 219 6.35 14.55 12.10
CA ILE A 219 6.56 15.97 12.41
C ILE A 219 5.80 16.93 11.46
N GLU A 220 5.33 16.50 10.29
CA GLU A 220 4.69 17.38 9.29
C GLU A 220 3.16 17.21 9.25
N THR A 221 2.45 18.23 8.80
CA THR A 221 1.01 18.20 8.62
C THR A 221 0.67 17.50 7.31
N PHE A 222 -0.56 16.98 7.14
CA PHE A 222 -0.99 16.44 5.85
C PHE A 222 -1.19 17.53 4.78
N GLU A 223 -1.11 18.81 5.16
CA GLU A 223 -1.17 19.97 4.27
C GLU A 223 0.23 20.36 3.74
N ASP A 224 1.26 20.14 4.54
CA ASP A 224 2.66 20.42 4.21
C ASP A 224 3.38 19.24 3.52
N PHE A 225 2.70 18.08 3.48
CA PHE A 225 3.26 16.83 2.98
C PHE A 225 3.59 16.92 1.48
N ASN A 226 4.88 16.92 1.15
CA ASN A 226 5.32 16.65 -0.20
C ASN A 226 5.52 15.14 -0.34
N PRO A 227 4.63 14.40 -1.03
CA PRO A 227 4.86 12.98 -1.26
C PRO A 227 6.25 12.83 -1.87
N VAL A 228 7.06 11.92 -1.34
CA VAL A 228 8.38 11.63 -1.89
C VAL A 228 8.13 11.04 -3.27
N LYS A 229 8.18 11.94 -4.24
CA LYS A 229 8.25 11.67 -5.66
C LYS A 229 9.70 11.31 -5.98
N ASP A 230 10.28 10.36 -5.25
CA ASP A 230 11.42 9.58 -5.75
C ASP A 230 10.92 8.64 -6.85
N TYR A 231 10.18 9.22 -7.80
CA TYR A 231 10.27 8.76 -9.15
C TYR A 231 11.70 9.10 -9.54
N PRO A 232 12.49 8.16 -10.04
CA PRO A 232 13.39 8.59 -11.09
C PRO A 232 12.48 9.30 -12.09
N GLU A 233 12.58 10.63 -12.21
CA GLU A 233 12.15 11.33 -13.42
C GLU A 233 12.41 10.38 -14.57
N LEU A 234 11.38 9.99 -15.35
CA LEU A 234 11.31 8.91 -16.36
C LEU A 234 12.51 8.86 -17.36
N VAL A 235 13.69 8.71 -16.78
CA VAL A 235 15.06 8.97 -17.22
C VAL A 235 15.93 8.31 -16.14
N ALA A 236 15.68 7.03 -15.86
CA ALA A 236 16.76 6.19 -15.33
C ALA A 236 17.99 6.47 -16.21
N LYS A 237 19.14 6.78 -15.61
CA LYS A 237 20.32 7.28 -16.34
C LYS A 237 20.57 6.47 -17.62
N GLY A 238 20.39 7.10 -18.78
CA GLY A 238 20.55 6.47 -20.10
C GLY A 238 19.27 6.06 -20.84
N TRP A 239 18.09 6.22 -20.22
CA TRP A 239 16.78 5.98 -20.84
C TRP A 239 16.14 7.30 -21.27
N LYS A 240 15.48 7.32 -22.43
CA LYS A 240 14.79 8.49 -22.98
C LYS A 240 13.37 8.14 -23.41
N TYR A 241 12.44 9.05 -23.17
CA TYR A 241 11.07 8.95 -23.68
C TYR A 241 11.04 9.06 -25.21
N ASP A 242 10.30 8.16 -25.86
CA ASP A 242 10.04 8.19 -27.30
C ASP A 242 8.54 8.40 -27.58
N GLU A 243 8.20 9.63 -27.96
CA GLU A 243 6.82 10.03 -28.26
C GLU A 243 6.24 9.29 -29.48
N ASN A 244 7.06 9.01 -30.49
CA ASN A 244 6.61 8.36 -31.73
C ASN A 244 6.25 6.91 -31.48
N LEU A 245 7.08 6.15 -30.76
CA LEU A 245 6.78 4.78 -30.37
C LEU A 245 5.60 4.73 -29.41
N THR A 246 5.54 5.66 -28.45
CA THR A 246 4.42 5.75 -27.51
C THR A 246 3.10 5.90 -28.27
N ARG A 247 2.98 6.89 -29.15
CA ARG A 247 1.77 7.11 -29.95
C ARG A 247 1.46 5.94 -30.89
N ARG A 248 2.48 5.27 -31.44
CA ARG A 248 2.30 4.16 -32.38
C ARG A 248 1.78 2.88 -31.70
N TYR A 249 2.20 2.61 -30.46
CA TYR A 249 1.96 1.33 -29.80
C TYR A 249 1.13 1.42 -28.51
N ALA A 250 0.70 2.61 -28.08
CA ALA A 250 -0.06 2.79 -26.84
C ALA A 250 -1.25 1.83 -26.71
N GLU A 251 -2.14 1.79 -27.70
CA GLU A 251 -3.30 0.89 -27.70
C GLU A 251 -2.89 -0.59 -27.62
N GLU A 252 -1.82 -0.99 -28.31
CA GLU A 252 -1.33 -2.36 -28.26
C GLU A 252 -0.78 -2.70 -26.87
N PHE A 253 -0.16 -1.73 -26.19
CA PHE A 253 0.50 -1.92 -24.91
C PHE A 253 -0.42 -1.80 -23.70
N GLU A 254 -1.65 -1.32 -23.87
CA GLU A 254 -2.69 -1.41 -22.84
C GLU A 254 -2.96 -2.86 -22.40
N LYS A 255 -2.68 -3.85 -23.26
CA LYS A 255 -2.76 -5.27 -22.88
C LYS A 255 -1.85 -5.65 -21.71
N PHE A 256 -0.79 -4.89 -21.44
CA PHE A 256 0.13 -5.11 -20.31
C PHE A 256 -0.33 -4.43 -19.02
N VAL A 257 -1.36 -3.57 -19.07
CA VAL A 257 -1.93 -2.93 -17.88
C VAL A 257 -2.58 -4.00 -17.00
N LEU A 258 -2.26 -3.99 -15.71
CA LEU A 258 -2.77 -4.98 -14.75
C LEU A 258 -4.30 -4.91 -14.62
N VAL A 259 -4.86 -3.70 -14.62
CA VAL A 259 -6.31 -3.50 -14.52
C VAL A 259 -6.95 -3.54 -15.89
N LYS A 260 -7.88 -4.48 -16.05
CA LYS A 260 -8.75 -4.56 -17.21
C LYS A 260 -10.02 -3.77 -16.88
N ASN A 261 -10.56 -3.04 -17.85
CA ASN A 261 -11.76 -2.16 -17.75
C ASN A 261 -11.50 -0.68 -17.39
N THR A 262 -10.28 -0.19 -17.51
CA THR A 262 -9.98 1.25 -17.51
C THR A 262 -8.98 1.57 -18.62
N GLU A 263 -9.04 2.79 -19.14
CA GLU A 263 -8.01 3.32 -20.02
C GLU A 263 -6.69 3.49 -19.26
N ALA A 264 -5.57 3.48 -19.97
CA ALA A 264 -4.27 3.77 -19.35
C ALA A 264 -3.44 4.71 -20.21
N ASP A 265 -2.75 5.63 -19.56
CA ASP A 265 -1.71 6.39 -20.23
C ASP A 265 -0.47 5.52 -20.36
N ILE A 266 0.00 5.30 -21.59
CA ILE A 266 1.21 4.53 -21.88
C ILE A 266 2.38 5.46 -22.17
N LYS A 267 3.57 5.09 -21.72
CA LYS A 267 4.85 5.72 -22.09
C LYS A 267 5.90 4.68 -22.45
N VAL A 268 6.62 4.93 -23.53
CA VAL A 268 7.69 4.08 -24.02
C VAL A 268 9.03 4.79 -23.83
N LEU A 269 9.97 4.11 -23.17
CA LEU A 269 11.34 4.57 -22.95
C LEU A 269 12.31 3.69 -23.72
N ILE A 270 13.32 4.30 -24.35
CA ILE A 270 14.39 3.62 -25.08
C ILE A 270 15.74 3.92 -24.44
N LYS A 271 16.60 2.91 -24.38
CA LYS A 271 18.02 3.08 -24.04
C LYS A 271 18.87 3.19 -25.31
N GLU A 272 19.36 4.39 -25.63
CA GLU A 272 20.11 4.65 -26.87
C GLU A 272 21.47 3.93 -26.95
N LYS A 273 22.10 3.68 -25.80
CA LYS A 273 23.42 3.03 -25.69
C LYS A 273 23.32 1.70 -24.94
N ALA A 274 22.39 0.85 -25.34
CA ALA A 274 22.27 -0.49 -24.80
C ALA A 274 23.38 -1.40 -25.35
N GLU A 275 23.93 -2.26 -24.50
CA GLU A 275 24.80 -3.34 -24.96
C GLU A 275 23.99 -4.37 -25.75
N LYS A 276 24.66 -5.20 -26.57
CA LYS A 276 24.02 -6.16 -27.49
C LYS A 276 22.99 -7.08 -26.79
N ASP A 277 23.26 -7.43 -25.53
CA ASP A 277 22.42 -8.33 -24.76
C ASP A 277 21.48 -7.62 -23.78
N GLU A 278 21.59 -6.29 -23.66
CA GLU A 278 20.78 -5.50 -22.73
C GLU A 278 19.38 -5.19 -23.28
N TYR A 279 18.39 -5.11 -22.40
CA TYR A 279 17.08 -4.56 -22.73
C TYR A 279 17.20 -3.06 -23.03
N ASN A 280 16.64 -2.64 -24.15
CA ASN A 280 16.69 -1.25 -24.60
C ASN A 280 15.30 -0.63 -24.75
N LEU A 281 14.24 -1.32 -24.33
CA LEU A 281 12.86 -0.85 -24.37
C LEU A 281 12.17 -1.10 -23.02
N ARG A 282 11.51 -0.06 -22.49
CA ARG A 282 10.67 -0.12 -21.30
C ARG A 282 9.31 0.47 -21.59
N ILE A 283 8.26 -0.18 -21.07
CA ILE A 283 6.88 0.30 -21.17
C ILE A 283 6.39 0.60 -19.77
N TYR A 284 5.97 1.84 -19.57
CA TYR A 284 5.30 2.29 -18.37
C TYR A 284 3.83 2.55 -18.66
N ALA A 285 2.96 2.18 -17.72
CA ALA A 285 1.54 2.45 -17.80
C ALA A 285 1.03 3.12 -16.53
N LYS A 286 0.08 4.04 -16.68
CA LYS A 286 -0.68 4.66 -15.60
C LYS A 286 -2.18 4.45 -15.87
N PRO A 287 -2.86 3.55 -15.15
CA PRO A 287 -4.30 3.38 -15.33
C PRO A 287 -5.07 4.62 -14.84
N LYS A 288 -6.16 4.97 -15.53
CA LYS A 288 -7.03 6.10 -15.16
C LYS A 288 -8.07 5.63 -14.14
N VAL A 289 -7.68 5.58 -12.87
CA VAL A 289 -8.53 5.07 -11.78
C VAL A 289 -8.73 6.12 -10.68
N GLU A 290 -8.93 7.38 -11.03
CA GLU A 290 -9.21 8.40 -10.02
C GLU A 290 -10.43 8.03 -9.17
N PRO A 291 -10.43 8.33 -7.84
CA PRO A 291 -9.45 9.14 -7.10
C PRO A 291 -8.23 8.39 -6.51
N VAL A 292 -7.87 7.18 -6.96
CA VAL A 292 -6.71 6.44 -6.41
C VAL A 292 -5.35 6.80 -7.03
N PHE A 293 -4.27 6.57 -6.26
CA PHE A 293 -2.85 6.81 -6.62
C PHE A 293 -2.28 5.88 -7.70
N ALA A 294 -2.95 5.75 -8.84
CA ALA A 294 -2.31 5.16 -10.00
C ALA A 294 -1.25 6.12 -10.57
N VAL A 295 -0.02 5.64 -10.69
CA VAL A 295 1.10 6.38 -11.32
C VAL A 295 1.77 5.49 -12.37
N TYR A 296 2.70 6.07 -13.13
CA TYR A 296 3.40 5.33 -14.18
C TYR A 296 4.26 4.23 -13.58
N SER A 297 3.91 2.98 -13.85
CA SER A 297 4.61 1.80 -13.39
C SER A 297 5.13 0.97 -14.55
N LEU A 298 6.29 0.33 -14.37
CA LEU A 298 6.88 -0.54 -15.38
C LEU A 298 6.01 -1.78 -15.57
N VAL A 299 5.42 -1.94 -16.75
CA VAL A 299 4.54 -3.08 -17.08
C VAL A 299 5.17 -4.09 -18.04
N ALA A 300 6.21 -3.69 -18.78
CA ALA A 300 6.95 -4.59 -19.65
C ALA A 300 8.36 -4.08 -19.96
N GLU A 301 9.30 -5.00 -20.17
CA GLU A 301 10.65 -4.75 -20.67
C GLU A 301 10.92 -5.59 -21.93
N GLY A 302 11.74 -5.07 -22.83
CA GLY A 302 12.02 -5.75 -24.10
C GLY A 302 13.19 -5.18 -24.88
N LYS A 303 13.35 -5.70 -26.10
CA LYS A 303 14.32 -5.26 -27.10
C LYS A 303 13.61 -4.69 -28.32
N LEU A 304 13.99 -3.49 -28.72
CA LEU A 304 13.69 -2.89 -30.01
C LEU A 304 14.88 -3.16 -30.94
N MET A 305 14.69 -4.01 -31.94
CA MET A 305 15.69 -4.37 -32.95
C MET A 305 15.09 -4.17 -34.34
N ASN A 306 15.69 -3.29 -35.15
CA ASN A 306 15.26 -3.03 -36.54
C ASN A 306 13.75 -2.72 -36.68
N GLY A 307 13.17 -2.00 -35.72
CA GLY A 307 11.75 -1.65 -35.70
C GLY A 307 10.81 -2.74 -35.19
N ASN A 308 11.33 -3.93 -34.86
CA ASN A 308 10.57 -4.99 -34.22
C ASN A 308 10.78 -4.97 -32.70
N ILE A 309 9.69 -5.15 -31.96
CA ILE A 309 9.70 -5.18 -30.50
C ILE A 309 9.57 -6.64 -30.05
N GLN A 310 10.49 -7.05 -29.20
CA GLN A 310 10.48 -8.36 -28.55
C GLN A 310 10.45 -8.17 -27.04
N PHE A 311 9.34 -8.55 -26.41
CA PHE A 311 9.22 -8.53 -24.95
C PHE A 311 9.91 -9.71 -24.30
N TYR A 312 10.36 -9.48 -23.07
CA TYR A 312 10.66 -10.57 -22.15
C TYR A 312 9.37 -11.38 -21.90
N SER A 313 9.48 -12.70 -22.02
CA SER A 313 8.44 -13.66 -21.66
C SER A 313 9.12 -14.77 -20.89
N PRO A 314 8.73 -15.03 -19.63
CA PRO A 314 9.25 -16.14 -18.84
C PRO A 314 9.12 -17.49 -19.56
N ASP A 315 8.10 -17.63 -20.42
CA ASP A 315 7.79 -18.87 -21.15
C ASP A 315 8.78 -19.20 -22.28
N LYS A 316 9.75 -18.33 -22.58
CA LYS A 316 10.73 -18.57 -23.65
C LYS A 316 12.04 -19.22 -23.21
N ASN A 317 12.22 -19.50 -21.91
CA ASN A 317 13.42 -20.15 -21.38
C ASN A 317 13.07 -21.36 -20.48
N ILE A 318 12.26 -22.29 -20.99
CA ILE A 318 12.29 -23.68 -20.51
C ILE A 318 12.90 -24.52 -21.64
N PRO A 319 14.17 -24.99 -21.53
CA PRO A 319 14.67 -26.04 -22.41
C PRO A 319 13.91 -27.35 -22.25
#